data_AF-A0A4U9D3I6-F1
#
_entry.id   AF-A0A4U9D3I6-F1
#
_cell.length_a   1.000
_cell.length_b   1.000
_cell.length_c   1.000
_cell.angle_alpha   90.00
_cell.angle_beta   90.00
_cell.angle_gamma   90.00
#
_symmetry.space_group_name_H-M   'P 1'
#
loop_
_entity.id
_entity.type
_entity.pdbx_description
1 polymer ?
#
loop_
_entity_poly.entity_id
_entity_poly.type
_entity_poly.pdbx_seq_one_letter_code
_entity_poly.pdbx_strand_id
1 'polypeptide(L)'
;MYALIVGGVLLIAAEVLKPKEPRAVAVDDMTYRQAFVIGCFQCLALWPGFSRSGATISGGMLMGVSRYAASEFSFLLAVPMMMGRHRAGRL
;
A
#
# COMPACT_ATOMS: atom_id res chain seq x y z
N MET A 1 -15.62 5.68 -10.64
CA MET A 1 -16.53 4.80 -9.88
C MET A 1 -15.98 3.38 -9.76
N TYR A 2 -15.65 2.72 -10.87
CA TYR A 2 -15.12 1.34 -10.86
C TYR A 2 -13.87 1.15 -9.97
N ALA A 3 -12.93 2.09 -10.01
CA ALA A 3 -11.70 1.99 -9.22
C ALA A 3 -11.91 1.95 -7.69
N LEU A 4 -12.99 2.57 -7.17
CA LEU A 4 -13.35 2.47 -5.75
C LEU A 4 -13.87 1.07 -5.40
N ILE A 5 -14.65 0.47 -6.31
CA ILE A 5 -15.15 -0.89 -6.16
C ILE A 5 -13.98 -1.87 -6.17
N VAL A 6 -13.08 -1.76 -7.15
CA VAL A 6 -11.90 -2.65 -7.25
C VAL A 6 -10.99 -2.48 -6.03
N GLY A 7 -10.74 -1.24 -5.58
CA GLY A 7 -9.95 -0.99 -4.37
C GLY A 7 -10.58 -1.55 -3.09
N GLY A 8 -11.91 -1.44 -2.97
CA GLY A 8 -12.66 -2.05 -1.86
C GLY A 8 -12.59 -3.58 -1.87
N VAL A 9 -12.77 -4.20 -3.03
CA VAL A 9 -12.62 -5.65 -3.20
C VAL A 9 -11.20 -6.09 -2.86
N LEU A 10 -10.19 -5.33 -3.26
CA LEU A 10 -8.79 -5.63 -2.94
C LEU A 10 -8.52 -5.60 -1.43
N LEU A 11 -9.06 -4.62 -0.71
CA LEU A 11 -8.94 -4.55 0.75
C LEU A 11 -9.61 -5.75 1.44
N ILE A 12 -10.80 -6.14 0.99
CA ILE A 12 -11.49 -7.33 1.52
C ILE A 12 -10.66 -8.59 1.23
N ALA A 13 -10.16 -8.73 0.01
CA ALA A 13 -9.31 -9.85 -0.36
C ALA A 13 -8.03 -9.91 0.50
N ALA A 14 -7.37 -8.77 0.73
CA ALA A 14 -6.21 -8.69 1.61
C ALA A 14 -6.55 -9.05 3.06
N GLU A 15 -7.73 -8.67 3.53
CA GLU A 15 -8.19 -8.98 4.87
C GLU A 15 -8.46 -10.50 5.07
N VAL A 16 -8.95 -11.18 4.03
CA VAL A 16 -9.24 -12.62 4.05
C VAL A 16 -7.99 -13.47 3.78
N LEU A 17 -7.11 -13.01 2.89
CA LEU A 17 -5.95 -13.77 2.43
C LEU A 17 -4.68 -13.50 3.25
N LYS A 18 -4.67 -12.50 4.13
CA LYS A 18 -3.50 -12.24 4.98
C LYS A 18 -3.13 -13.47 5.82
N PRO A 19 -1.83 -13.69 6.05
CA PRO A 19 -1.37 -14.69 7.01
C PRO A 19 -1.96 -14.45 8.41
N LYS A 20 -2.27 -15.53 9.14
CA LYS A 20 -2.76 -15.45 10.53
C LYS A 20 -1.74 -14.77 11.46
N GLU A 21 -0.47 -15.09 11.26
CA GLU A 21 0.64 -14.44 11.97
C GLU A 21 1.36 -13.45 11.04
N PRO A 22 1.42 -12.17 11.40
CA PRO A 22 2.19 -11.19 10.65
C PRO A 22 3.67 -11.57 10.66
N ARG A 23 4.30 -11.55 9.48
CA ARG A 23 5.75 -11.71 9.31
C ARG A 23 6.53 -10.46 9.70
N ALA A 24 5.91 -9.29 9.59
CA ALA A 24 6.45 -8.01 10.02
C ALA A 24 5.41 -7.31 10.90
N VAL A 25 5.72 -7.14 12.18
CA VAL A 25 4.80 -6.55 13.16
C VAL A 25 4.96 -5.03 13.16
N ALA A 26 6.20 -4.55 13.13
CA ALA A 26 6.56 -3.14 12.97
C ALA A 26 7.08 -2.84 11.55
N VAL A 27 7.18 -1.54 11.23
CA VAL A 27 7.80 -1.07 9.97
C VAL A 27 9.25 -1.51 9.86
N ASP A 28 9.99 -1.52 10.98
CA ASP A 28 11.41 -1.89 11.02
C ASP A 28 11.64 -3.39 10.74
N ASP A 29 10.62 -4.23 10.97
CA ASP A 29 10.68 -5.66 10.66
C ASP A 29 10.43 -5.95 9.16
N MET A 30 10.12 -4.94 8.37
CA MET A 30 9.80 -5.12 6.96
C MET A 30 11.04 -5.46 6.15
N THR A 31 10.94 -6.56 5.41
CA THR A 31 11.97 -6.95 4.45
C THR A 31 11.90 -6.13 3.17
N TYR A 32 13.04 -5.95 2.48
CA TYR A 32 13.08 -5.29 1.17
C TYR A 32 12.13 -5.93 0.15
N ARG A 33 11.92 -7.24 0.23
CA ARG A 33 10.96 -7.96 -0.62
C ARG A 33 9.53 -7.49 -0.38
N GLN A 34 9.13 -7.27 0.87
CA GLN A 34 7.80 -6.76 1.21
C GLN A 34 7.66 -5.31 0.72
N ALA A 35 8.65 -4.46 0.97
CA ALA A 35 8.66 -3.08 0.49
C ALA A 35 8.54 -2.99 -1.05
N PHE A 36 9.27 -3.82 -1.79
CA PHE A 36 9.21 -3.86 -3.24
C PHE A 36 7.82 -4.27 -3.75
N VAL A 37 7.22 -5.33 -3.18
CA VAL A 37 5.88 -5.75 -3.57
C VAL A 37 4.84 -4.68 -3.25
N ILE A 38 4.92 -4.01 -2.09
CA ILE A 38 4.03 -2.89 -1.75
C ILE A 38 4.15 -1.76 -2.79
N GLY A 39 5.37 -1.46 -3.25
CA GLY A 39 5.62 -0.53 -4.36
C GLY A 39 4.93 -0.96 -5.67
N CYS A 40 4.99 -2.25 -6.02
CA CYS A 40 4.26 -2.77 -7.18
C CYS A 40 2.73 -2.60 -7.04
N PHE A 41 2.19 -2.81 -5.82
CA PHE A 41 0.78 -2.54 -5.54
C PHE A 41 0.46 -1.04 -5.64
N GLN A 42 1.39 -0.15 -5.34
CA GLN A 42 1.21 1.29 -5.53
C GLN A 42 0.98 1.67 -6.99
N CYS A 43 1.48 0.90 -7.96
CA CYS A 43 1.18 1.12 -9.37
C CYS A 43 -0.32 0.95 -9.68
N LEU A 44 -1.06 0.14 -8.92
CA LEU A 44 -2.53 0.04 -9.06
C LEU A 44 -3.23 1.36 -8.70
N ALA A 45 -2.59 2.18 -7.86
CA ALA A 45 -3.07 3.51 -7.50
C ALA A 45 -2.92 4.55 -8.63
N LEU A 46 -2.23 4.21 -9.73
CA LEU A 46 -2.18 5.06 -10.92
C LEU A 46 -3.51 5.10 -11.66
N TRP A 47 -4.40 4.13 -11.44
CA TRP A 47 -5.76 4.18 -11.97
C TRP A 47 -6.52 5.35 -11.30
N PRO A 48 -6.98 6.36 -12.07
CA PRO A 48 -7.76 7.47 -11.53
C PRO A 48 -8.99 6.99 -10.74
N GLY A 49 -9.04 7.36 -9.46
CA GLY A 49 -10.11 6.96 -8.54
C GLY A 49 -9.81 5.70 -7.72
N PHE A 50 -8.65 5.07 -7.90
CA PHE A 50 -8.18 4.00 -7.01
C PHE A 50 -7.54 4.62 -5.76
N SER A 51 -7.86 4.08 -4.59
CA SER A 51 -7.30 4.59 -3.33
C SER A 51 -5.85 4.14 -3.19
N ARG A 52 -4.93 5.12 -3.18
CA ARG A 52 -3.49 4.86 -3.02
C ARG A 52 -3.16 4.16 -1.70
N SER A 53 -3.71 4.66 -0.59
CA SER A 53 -3.54 4.02 0.72
C SER A 53 -4.17 2.63 0.73
N GLY A 54 -5.32 2.44 0.06
CA GLY A 54 -5.94 1.12 -0.09
C GLY A 54 -5.04 0.13 -0.83
N ALA A 55 -4.37 0.56 -1.90
CA ALA A 55 -3.46 -0.28 -2.69
C ALA A 55 -2.27 -0.79 -1.86
N THR A 56 -1.57 0.14 -1.19
CA THR A 56 -0.35 -0.14 -0.44
C THR A 56 -0.62 -0.90 0.85
N ILE A 57 -1.69 -0.57 1.57
CA ILE A 57 -2.09 -1.29 2.79
C ILE A 57 -2.52 -2.72 2.45
N SER A 58 -3.34 -2.91 1.40
CA SER A 58 -3.75 -4.23 0.94
C SER A 58 -2.55 -5.08 0.52
N GLY A 59 -1.63 -4.50 -0.26
CA GLY A 59 -0.39 -5.17 -0.68
C GLY A 59 0.49 -5.55 0.50
N GLY A 60 0.58 -4.70 1.52
CA GLY A 60 1.33 -4.97 2.75
C GLY A 60 0.72 -6.13 3.54
N MET A 61 -0.59 -6.11 3.75
CA MET A 61 -1.32 -7.18 4.43
C MET A 61 -1.20 -8.54 3.71
N LEU A 62 -1.31 -8.55 2.38
CA LEU A 62 -1.12 -9.76 1.56
C LEU A 62 0.30 -10.33 1.69
N MET A 63 1.29 -9.46 1.88
CA MET A 63 2.68 -9.85 2.11
C MET A 63 2.99 -10.24 3.57
N GLY A 64 1.98 -10.24 4.44
CA GLY A 64 2.11 -10.58 5.85
C GLY A 64 2.63 -9.45 6.73
N VAL A 65 2.55 -8.20 6.29
CA VAL A 65 2.81 -7.04 7.15
C VAL A 65 1.58 -6.78 8.00
N SER A 66 1.78 -6.43 9.28
CA SER A 66 0.68 -6.05 10.16
C SER A 66 -0.08 -4.84 9.59
N ARG A 67 -1.38 -4.71 9.89
CA ARG A 67 -2.17 -3.56 9.40
C ARG A 67 -1.57 -2.24 9.86
N TYR A 68 -1.05 -2.20 11.08
CA TYR A 68 -0.40 -1.03 11.65
C TYR A 68 0.86 -0.66 10.86
N ALA A 69 1.81 -1.59 10.72
CA ALA A 69 3.05 -1.36 9.98
C ALA A 69 2.80 -1.07 8.49
N ALA A 70 1.84 -1.74 7.86
CA ALA A 70 1.48 -1.47 6.46
C ALA A 70 0.93 -0.04 6.28
N SER A 71 0.15 0.45 7.24
CA SER A 71 -0.38 1.81 7.23
C SER A 71 0.71 2.85 7.45
N GLU A 72 1.61 2.61 8.40
CA GLU A 72 2.75 3.48 8.71
C GLU A 72 3.70 3.57 7.50
N PHE A 73 4.05 2.42 6.92
CA PHE A 73 4.84 2.36 5.70
C PHE A 73 4.16 3.10 4.54
N SER A 74 2.83 2.96 4.39
CA SER A 74 2.09 3.68 3.36
C SER A 74 2.13 5.21 3.55
N PHE A 75 2.14 5.71 4.79
CA PHE A 75 2.29 7.13 5.07
C PHE A 75 3.70 7.61 4.77
N LEU A 76 4.72 6.87 5.20
CA LEU A 76 6.12 7.18 4.91
C LEU A 76 6.39 7.21 3.40
N LEU A 77 5.84 6.25 2.66
CA LEU A 77 5.92 6.17 1.19
C LEU A 77 5.18 7.32 0.50
N ALA A 78 4.12 7.86 1.12
CA ALA A 78 3.37 8.97 0.56
C ALA A 78 4.16 10.29 0.56
N VAL A 79 5.05 10.50 1.53
CA VAL A 79 5.86 11.74 1.67
C VAL A 79 6.69 12.03 0.41
N PRO A 80 7.62 11.16 -0.04
CA PRO A 80 8.43 11.43 -1.24
C PRO A 80 7.58 11.53 -2.50
N MET A 81 6.49 10.73 -2.59
CA MET A 81 5.59 10.74 -3.74
C MET A 81 4.81 12.06 -3.87
N MET A 82 4.33 12.61 -2.76
CA MET A 82 3.63 13.89 -2.74
C MET A 82 4.59 15.04 -3.03
N MET A 83 5.80 15.00 -2.46
CA MET A 83 6.84 16.00 -2.72
C MET A 83 7.30 15.99 -4.18
N GLY A 84 7.50 14.80 -4.78
CA GLY A 84 7.82 14.64 -6.19
C GLY A 84 6.71 15.17 -7.10
N ARG A 85 5.44 14.82 -6.82
CA ARG A 85 4.30 15.33 -7.58
C ARG A 85 4.14 16.86 -7.47
N HIS A 86 4.40 17.44 -6.30
CA HIS A 86 4.34 18.88 -6.11
C HIS A 86 5.42 19.61 -6.93
N ARG A 87 6.64 19.05 -7.04
CA ARG A 87 7.70 19.62 -7.88
C ARG A 87 7.46 19.47 -9.38
N ALA A 88 6.87 18.34 -9.80
CA ALA A 88 6.56 18.08 -11.21
C ALA A 88 5.44 18.98 -11.78
N GLY A 89 4.56 19.53 -10.95
CA GLY A 89 3.50 20.45 -11.37
C GLY A 89 3.89 21.94 -11.36
N ARG A 90 5.16 22.26 -11.10
CA ARG A 90 5.71 23.63 -11.09
C ARG A 90 6.67 23.92 -12.26
N LEU A 91 6.84 22.96 -13.17
CA LEU A 91 7.53 23.09 -14.46
C LEU A 91 6.50 23.01 -15.57
#